data_AF-A0A963HX41-F1
#
_entry.id   AF-A0A963HX41-F1
#
_cell.length_a   1.000
_cell.length_b   1.000
_cell.length_c   1.000
_cell.angle_alpha   90.00
_cell.angle_beta   90.00
_cell.angle_gamma   90.00
#
_symmetry.space_group_name_H-M   'P 1'
#
loop_
_entity.id
_entity.type
_entity.pdbx_description
1 polymer ?
#
loop_
_entity_poly.entity_id
_entity_poly.type
_entity_poly.pdbx_seq_one_letter_code
_entity_poly.pdbx_strand_id
1 'polypeptide(L)'
;VVFGSEALRVLATPGHTPDSVCFLWRDRLFCGDTLAIGGCSLDAALSDPGRLYDSVTQRLFLLPGETLMFPGHDFNGRTVSTITEERHRNAAFAAGNRETFLTANTRRPGHSTRPESPLHTHDAHR
;
A
#
# COMPACT_ATOMS: atom_id res chain seq x y z
N VAL A 1 -9.84 -5.62 -16.31
CA VAL A 1 -10.94 -4.65 -16.48
C VAL A 1 -10.76 -3.97 -17.82
N VAL A 2 -11.78 -3.92 -18.67
CA VAL A 2 -11.69 -3.30 -20.01
C VAL A 2 -12.56 -2.04 -20.02
N PHE A 3 -12.07 -0.96 -20.64
CA PHE A 3 -12.78 0.31 -20.76
C PHE A 3 -12.35 1.02 -22.06
N GLY A 4 -13.28 1.36 -22.94
CA GLY A 4 -12.93 1.83 -24.28
C GLY A 4 -12.00 0.86 -25.01
N SER A 5 -10.88 1.36 -25.53
CA SER A 5 -9.80 0.56 -26.13
C SER A 5 -8.71 0.12 -25.14
N GLU A 6 -8.92 0.34 -23.85
CA GLU A 6 -7.92 0.12 -22.81
C GLU A 6 -8.25 -1.10 -21.96
N ALA A 7 -7.21 -1.69 -21.35
CA ALA A 7 -7.34 -2.76 -20.39
C ALA A 7 -6.43 -2.54 -19.18
N LEU A 8 -6.98 -2.70 -17.98
CA LEU A 8 -6.22 -2.82 -16.74
C LEU A 8 -6.06 -4.29 -16.37
N ARG A 9 -4.82 -4.67 -16.04
CA ARG A 9 -4.50 -5.93 -15.39
C ARG A 9 -4.74 -5.79 -13.89
N VAL A 10 -5.57 -6.67 -13.34
CA VAL A 10 -5.81 -6.73 -11.89
C VAL A 10 -4.75 -7.62 -11.27
N LEU A 11 -4.07 -7.12 -10.24
CA LEU A 11 -3.09 -7.85 -9.45
C LEU A 11 -3.68 -8.06 -8.07
N ALA A 12 -3.91 -9.31 -7.68
CA ALA A 12 -4.24 -9.61 -6.28
C ALA A 12 -3.04 -9.24 -5.40
N THR A 13 -3.29 -8.38 -4.42
CA THR A 13 -2.28 -7.87 -3.48
C THR A 13 -2.83 -7.82 -2.06
N PRO A 14 -3.27 -8.96 -1.50
CA PRO A 14 -3.80 -9.01 -0.15
C PRO A 14 -2.74 -8.59 0.87
N GLY A 15 -3.17 -8.00 1.97
CA GLY A 15 -2.28 -7.63 3.07
C GLY A 15 -2.78 -6.44 3.84
N HIS A 16 -3.14 -5.34 3.17
CA HIS A 16 -3.83 -4.24 3.83
C HIS A 16 -5.25 -4.67 4.22
N THR A 17 -5.97 -5.25 3.25
CA THR A 17 -7.17 -6.06 3.45
C THR A 17 -7.02 -7.41 2.74
N PRO A 18 -7.85 -8.43 3.06
CA PRO A 18 -7.83 -9.72 2.39
C PRO A 18 -8.16 -9.68 0.89
N ASP A 19 -8.90 -8.66 0.46
CA ASP A 19 -9.42 -8.45 -0.89
C ASP A 19 -8.70 -7.31 -1.65
N SER A 20 -7.65 -6.74 -1.08
CA SER A 20 -6.85 -5.69 -1.72
C SER A 20 -6.34 -6.13 -3.09
N VAL A 21 -6.48 -5.24 -4.07
CA VAL A 21 -5.97 -5.40 -5.43
C VAL A 21 -5.26 -4.13 -5.89
N CYS A 22 -4.27 -4.29 -6.75
CA CYS A 22 -3.69 -3.21 -7.54
C CYS A 22 -4.17 -3.30 -9.00
N PHE A 23 -4.29 -2.16 -9.65
CA PHE A 23 -4.56 -2.07 -11.08
C PHE A 23 -3.32 -1.61 -11.82
N LEU A 24 -2.82 -2.44 -12.72
CA LEU A 24 -1.75 -2.07 -13.65
C LEU A 24 -2.35 -1.70 -15.00
N TRP A 25 -2.11 -0.47 -15.43
CA TRP A 25 -2.52 0.06 -16.73
C TRP A 25 -1.29 0.65 -17.42
N ARG A 26 -0.85 -0.02 -18.49
CA ARG A 26 0.39 0.34 -19.20
C ARG A 26 1.59 0.38 -18.23
N ASP A 27 2.22 1.55 -18.09
CA ASP A 27 3.35 1.87 -17.22
C ASP A 27 2.91 2.43 -15.85
N ARG A 28 1.62 2.33 -15.49
CA ARG A 28 1.06 2.91 -14.27
C ARG A 28 0.44 1.86 -13.37
N LEU A 29 0.83 1.87 -12.11
CA LEU A 29 0.29 1.04 -11.04
C LEU A 29 -0.53 1.90 -10.08
N PHE A 30 -1.83 1.67 -10.01
CA PHE A 30 -2.69 2.16 -8.95
C PHE A 30 -2.73 1.11 -7.84
N CYS A 31 -2.13 1.40 -6.70
CA CYS A 31 -1.82 0.37 -5.70
C CYS A 31 -2.66 0.42 -4.42
N GLY A 32 -3.60 1.37 -4.33
CA GLY A 32 -4.43 1.56 -3.14
C GLY A 32 -3.55 1.71 -1.89
N ASP A 33 -3.93 1.04 -0.81
CA ASP A 33 -3.18 1.04 0.45
C ASP A 33 -2.17 -0.13 0.57
N THR A 34 -1.96 -0.89 -0.51
CA THR A 34 -0.96 -1.97 -0.54
C THR A 34 0.46 -1.40 -0.41
N LEU A 35 0.74 -0.28 -1.07
CA LEU A 35 2.04 0.38 -1.05
C LEU A 35 1.83 1.88 -0.93
N ALA A 36 2.55 2.53 -0.03
CA ALA A 36 2.54 3.98 0.13
C ALA A 36 3.92 4.54 -0.24
N ILE A 37 3.98 5.82 -0.61
CA ILE A 37 5.26 6.44 -0.96
C ILE A 37 6.14 6.49 0.30
N GLY A 38 7.23 5.73 0.33
CA GLY A 38 8.13 5.63 1.47
C GLY A 38 7.61 4.77 2.65
N GLY A 39 6.49 4.06 2.51
CA GLY A 39 5.95 3.22 3.58
C GLY A 39 4.92 2.19 3.12
N CYS A 40 4.09 1.72 4.06
CA CYS A 40 2.96 0.84 3.80
C CYS A 40 1.87 1.05 4.87
N SER A 41 0.64 0.61 4.61
CA SER A 41 -0.50 0.78 5.53
C SER A 41 -0.87 -0.54 6.20
N LEU A 42 -0.58 -0.66 7.50
CA LEU A 42 -0.93 -1.80 8.36
C LEU A 42 -1.41 -1.25 9.71
N ASP A 43 -2.73 -1.16 9.90
CA ASP A 43 -3.30 -0.74 11.21
C ASP A 43 -4.67 -1.37 11.52
N ALA A 44 -5.28 -2.08 10.57
CA ALA A 44 -6.63 -2.62 10.74
C ALA A 44 -6.63 -4.06 11.25
N ALA A 45 -7.74 -4.46 11.88
CA ALA A 45 -7.98 -5.85 12.31
C ALA A 45 -7.93 -6.86 11.13
N LEU A 46 -8.07 -6.37 9.90
CA LEU A 46 -8.07 -7.18 8.68
C LEU A 46 -6.70 -7.27 7.99
N SER A 47 -5.69 -6.54 8.50
CA SER A 47 -4.38 -6.50 7.87
C SER A 47 -3.54 -7.74 8.22
N ASP A 48 -2.82 -8.26 7.22
CA ASP A 48 -1.86 -9.36 7.33
C ASP A 48 -0.49 -8.88 6.81
N PRO A 49 0.47 -8.60 7.73
CA PRO A 49 1.81 -8.14 7.36
C PRO A 49 2.57 -9.12 6.46
N GLY A 50 2.35 -10.43 6.61
CA GLY A 50 3.02 -11.44 5.80
C GLY A 50 2.52 -11.41 4.37
N ARG A 51 1.19 -11.40 4.20
CA ARG A 51 0.59 -11.26 2.87
C ARG A 51 0.95 -9.93 2.21
N LEU A 52 1.00 -8.83 2.98
CA LEU A 52 1.41 -7.54 2.45
C LEU A 52 2.85 -7.59 1.94
N TYR A 53 3.77 -8.14 2.73
CA TYR A 53 5.16 -8.28 2.33
C TYR A 53 5.30 -9.09 1.04
N ASP A 54 4.62 -10.23 0.96
CA ASP A 54 4.66 -11.11 -0.21
C ASP A 54 4.03 -10.41 -1.44
N SER A 55 2.91 -9.70 -1.26
CA SER A 55 2.28 -8.90 -2.31
C SER A 55 3.20 -7.81 -2.86
N VAL A 56 3.91 -7.09 -2.01
CA VAL A 56 4.81 -6.01 -2.45
C VAL A 56 6.07 -6.59 -3.08
N THR A 57 6.78 -7.47 -2.37
CA THR A 57 8.12 -7.93 -2.77
C THR A 57 8.11 -8.94 -3.92
N GLN A 58 7.10 -9.81 -3.98
CA GLN A 58 7.02 -10.88 -4.97
C GLN A 58 6.09 -10.54 -6.15
N ARG A 59 5.44 -9.37 -6.14
CA ARG A 59 4.59 -8.93 -7.26
C ARG A 59 4.92 -7.51 -7.69
N LEU A 60 4.77 -6.52 -6.80
CA LEU A 60 4.91 -5.12 -7.18
C LEU A 60 6.36 -4.75 -7.49
N PHE A 61 7.32 -5.18 -6.68
CA PHE A 61 8.75 -4.92 -6.88
C PHE A 61 9.39 -5.73 -8.03
N LEU A 62 8.64 -6.66 -8.63
CA LEU A 62 9.03 -7.36 -9.85
C LEU A 62 8.56 -6.66 -11.13
N LEU A 63 7.77 -5.59 -11.03
CA LEU A 63 7.41 -4.77 -12.18
C LEU A 63 8.63 -4.00 -12.70
N PRO A 64 8.60 -3.50 -13.96
CA PRO A 64 9.65 -2.63 -14.48
C PRO A 64 9.86 -1.43 -13.57
N GLY A 65 11.13 -1.06 -13.37
CA GLY A 65 11.51 -0.07 -12.37
C GLY A 65 10.95 1.34 -12.62
N GLU A 66 10.76 1.67 -13.89
CA GLU A 66 10.17 2.91 -14.41
C GLU A 66 8.64 2.98 -14.25
N THR A 67 7.98 1.89 -13.82
CA THR A 67 6.54 1.89 -13.58
C THR A 67 6.19 2.96 -12.56
N LEU A 68 5.31 3.89 -12.95
CA LEU A 68 4.78 4.93 -12.09
C LEU A 68 3.81 4.32 -11.08
N MET A 69 4.03 4.58 -9.80
CA MET A 69 3.23 4.07 -8.70
C MET A 69 2.39 5.20 -8.11
N PHE A 70 1.08 4.99 -8.08
CA PHE A 70 0.07 5.91 -7.55
C PHE A 70 -0.56 5.27 -6.29
N PRO A 71 -0.31 5.83 -5.09
CA PRO A 71 -0.90 5.31 -3.86
C PRO A 71 -2.40 5.67 -3.77
N GLY A 72 -3.13 4.96 -2.90
CA GLY A 72 -4.49 5.36 -2.51
C GLY A 72 -4.51 6.62 -1.65
N HIS A 73 -3.49 6.78 -0.79
CA HIS A 73 -3.36 7.90 0.13
C HIS A 73 -1.91 8.38 0.24
N ASP A 74 -1.74 9.68 0.44
CA ASP A 74 -0.49 10.28 0.90
C ASP A 74 -0.81 11.49 1.79
N PHE A 75 -0.12 11.62 2.91
CA PHE A 75 -0.36 12.68 3.89
C PHE A 75 0.67 13.81 3.83
N ASN A 76 1.58 13.78 2.84
CA ASN A 76 2.67 14.73 2.63
C ASN A 76 2.54 15.48 1.29
N GLY A 77 1.39 15.38 0.61
CA GLY A 77 1.12 16.04 -0.66
C GLY A 77 1.82 15.41 -1.88
N ARG A 78 2.36 14.20 -1.75
CA ARG A 78 2.99 13.47 -2.86
C ARG A 78 1.93 12.69 -3.64
N THR A 79 2.08 12.65 -4.96
CA THR A 79 1.06 12.07 -5.86
C THR A 79 1.52 10.85 -6.62
N VAL A 80 2.83 10.67 -6.81
CA VAL A 80 3.41 9.58 -7.62
C VAL A 80 4.83 9.27 -7.15
N SER A 81 5.22 7.99 -7.28
CA SER A 81 6.59 7.49 -7.11
C SER A 81 6.92 6.51 -8.26
N THR A 82 8.04 5.81 -8.18
CA THR A 82 8.39 4.71 -9.11
C THR A 82 8.66 3.42 -8.36
N ILE A 83 8.51 2.28 -9.03
CA ILE A 83 8.84 0.97 -8.44
C ILE A 83 10.32 0.91 -8.04
N THR A 84 11.22 1.48 -8.83
CA THR A 84 12.64 1.59 -8.44
C THR A 84 12.81 2.41 -7.17
N GLU A 85 12.17 3.58 -7.07
CA GLU A 85 12.28 4.43 -5.88
C GLU A 85 11.77 3.72 -4.63
N GLU A 86 10.59 3.11 -4.68
CA GLU A 86 10.04 2.38 -3.53
C GLU A 86 10.86 1.15 -3.16
N ARG A 87 11.36 0.40 -4.14
CA ARG A 87 12.21 -0.77 -3.87
C ARG A 87 13.52 -0.41 -3.14
N HIS A 88 14.05 0.79 -3.36
CA HIS A 88 15.33 1.21 -2.77
C HIS A 88 15.19 2.12 -1.55
N ARG A 89 14.10 2.90 -1.45
CA ARG A 89 13.96 3.96 -0.43
C ARG A 89 12.79 3.76 0.52
N ASN A 90 11.90 2.80 0.27
CA ASN A 90 10.75 2.59 1.15
C ASN A 90 11.21 2.07 2.51
N ALA A 91 11.00 2.88 3.56
CA ALA A 91 11.50 2.61 4.89
C ALA A 91 10.92 1.32 5.48
N ALA A 92 9.67 0.97 5.12
CA ALA A 92 9.04 -0.26 5.59
C ALA A 92 9.76 -1.51 5.06
N PHE A 93 10.35 -1.45 3.86
CA PHE A 93 11.03 -2.58 3.21
C PHE A 93 12.57 -2.51 3.29
N ALA A 94 13.13 -1.48 3.94
CA ALA A 94 14.56 -1.19 3.97
C ALA A 94 15.43 -2.33 4.55
N ALA A 95 14.90 -3.12 5.49
CA ALA A 95 15.61 -4.26 6.07
C ALA A 95 15.81 -5.42 5.09
N GLY A 96 15.08 -5.44 3.97
CA GLY A 96 15.23 -6.42 2.90
C GLY A 96 14.86 -7.86 3.27
N ASN A 97 14.35 -8.11 4.49
CA ASN A 97 14.02 -9.45 4.95
C ASN A 97 12.62 -9.51 5.59
N ARG A 98 11.91 -10.60 5.28
CA ARG A 98 10.52 -10.84 5.70
C ARG A 98 10.36 -10.88 7.21
N GLU A 99 11.28 -11.53 7.92
CA GLU A 99 11.21 -11.69 9.37
C GLU A 99 11.28 -10.35 10.12
N THR A 100 12.17 -9.45 9.70
CA THR A 100 12.26 -8.09 10.27
C THR A 100 11.00 -7.30 9.97
N PHE A 101 10.46 -7.40 8.75
CA PHE A 101 9.19 -6.77 8.40
C PHE A 101 8.05 -7.26 9.28
N LEU A 102 7.92 -8.57 9.45
CA LEU A 102 6.89 -9.17 10.31
C LEU A 102 7.07 -8.73 11.76
N THR A 103 8.30 -8.75 12.28
CA THR A 103 8.59 -8.36 13.67
C THR A 103 8.23 -6.90 13.93
N ALA A 104 8.51 -6.01 12.97
CA ALA A 104 8.17 -4.59 13.08
C ALA A 104 6.66 -4.31 13.01
N ASN A 105 5.90 -5.17 12.33
CA ASN A 105 4.48 -4.95 12.04
C ASN A 105 3.51 -5.93 12.73
N THR A 106 4.03 -6.86 13.53
CA THR A 106 3.19 -7.75 14.36
C THR A 106 2.75 -6.98 15.60
N ARG A 107 1.43 -6.93 15.86
CA ARG A 107 0.90 -6.32 17.08
C ARG A 107 1.52 -7.00 18.30
N ARG A 108 2.16 -6.22 19.17
CA ARG A 108 2.49 -6.67 20.52
C ARG A 108 1.19 -6.75 21.33
N PRO A 109 0.92 -7.85 22.05
CA PRO A 109 -0.21 -7.89 22.97
C PRO A 109 -0.08 -6.75 23.99
N GLY A 110 -1.11 -5.91 24.11
CA GLY A 110 -1.20 -4.85 25.14
C GLY A 110 -0.96 -3.40 24.70
N HIS A 111 -0.74 -3.11 23.40
CA HIS A 111 -0.64 -1.73 22.92
C HIS A 111 -1.86 -1.33 22.07
N SER A 112 -2.87 -0.75 22.72
CA SER A 112 -3.99 -0.06 22.06
C SER A 112 -3.44 1.17 21.33
N THR A 113 -3.60 1.24 20.02
CA THR A 113 -3.26 2.44 19.24
C THR A 113 -4.30 3.55 19.48
N ARG A 114 -3.78 4.78 19.55
CA ARG A 114 -4.38 6.14 19.52
C ARG A 114 -5.92 6.33 19.59
N PRO A 115 -6.38 7.43 20.23
CA PRO A 115 -7.79 7.80 20.26
C PRO A 115 -8.31 8.08 18.85
N GLU A 116 -9.56 7.69 18.59
CA GLU A 116 -10.26 7.98 17.34
C GLU A 116 -10.13 9.47 16.98
N SER A 117 -9.74 9.74 15.73
CA SER A 117 -9.87 11.09 15.19
C SER A 117 -11.35 11.45 15.21
N PRO A 118 -11.75 12.59 15.81
CA PRO A 118 -13.15 12.99 15.78
C PRO A 118 -13.57 13.15 14.32
N LEU A 119 -14.63 12.44 13.93
CA LEU A 119 -15.34 12.71 12.68
C LEU A 119 -15.63 14.21 12.64
N HIS A 120 -15.15 14.90 11.61
CA HIS A 120 -15.71 16.20 11.27
C HIS A 120 -17.18 15.98 10.90
N THR A 121 -18.07 16.23 11.85
CA THR A 121 -19.47 16.52 11.57
C THR A 121 -19.50 17.71 10.62
N HIS A 122 -19.80 17.44 9.35
CA HIS A 122 -20.29 18.49 8.47
C HIS A 122 -21.62 18.97 9.06
N ASP A 123 -21.57 20.15 9.66
CA ASP A 123 -22.72 20.92 10.05
C ASP A 123 -23.44 21.33 8.75
N ALA A 124 -24.48 20.58 8.40
CA ALA A 124 -25.46 21.03 7.46
C ALA A 124 -26.24 22.16 8.15
N HIS A 125 -25.96 23.43 7.81
CA HIS A 125 -26.90 24.56 7.81
C HIS A 125 -26.15 25.89 7.56
N ARG A 126 -26.01 26.31 6.29
CA ARG A 126 -26.45 27.63 5.78
C ARG A 126 -26.16 27.79 4.28
#